data_AF-A0AAV8YHV4-F1
#
_entry.id   AF-A0AAV8YHV4-F1
#
_cell.length_a   1.000
_cell.length_b   1.000
_cell.length_c   1.000
_cell.angle_alpha   90.00
_cell.angle_beta   90.00
_cell.angle_gamma   90.00
#
_symmetry.space_group_name_H-M   'P 1'
#
loop_
_entity.id
_entity.type
_entity.pdbx_description
1 polymer ?
#
loop_
_entity_poly.entity_id
_entity_poly.type
_entity_poly.pdbx_seq_one_letter_code
_entity_poly.pdbx_strand_id
1 'polypeptide(L)'
;VDRSSFEFFYLVIYQLSMFSLLLVPCWFASELTRKSENIPIAAYECSWPDATQTFKKDLIYFIHRTQKPMELLAVGFFHISVETFVMVSEF
;
A
#
# COMPACT_ATOMS: atom_id res chain seq x y z
N VAL A 1 -23.96 25.25 27.27
CA VAL A 1 -23.33 24.76 26.03
C VAL A 1 -24.45 24.50 25.05
N ASP A 2 -24.53 25.34 24.02
CA ASP A 2 -25.61 25.33 23.04
C ASP A 2 -25.61 24.06 22.19
N ARG A 3 -26.82 23.57 21.88
CA ARG A 3 -27.03 22.35 21.08
C ARG A 3 -26.35 22.43 19.70
N SER A 4 -26.25 23.63 19.11
CA SER A 4 -25.57 23.82 17.83
C SER A 4 -24.07 23.57 17.90
N SER A 5 -23.42 23.88 19.03
CA SER A 5 -21.98 23.66 19.20
C SER A 5 -21.66 22.17 19.19
N PHE A 6 -22.48 21.33 19.84
CA PHE A 6 -22.29 19.88 19.85
C PHE A 6 -22.45 19.25 18.46
N GLU A 7 -23.44 19.70 17.68
CA GLU A 7 -23.63 19.25 16.28
C GLU A 7 -22.42 19.60 15.42
N PHE A 8 -21.86 20.80 15.57
CA PHE A 8 -20.64 21.21 14.86
C PHE A 8 -19.45 20.31 15.21
N PHE A 9 -19.20 20.05 16.50
CA PHE A 9 -18.12 19.14 16.91
C PHE A 9 -18.33 17.73 16.38
N TYR A 10 -19.57 17.24 16.39
CA TYR A 10 -19.89 15.92 15.86
C TYR A 10 -19.60 15.81 14.36
N LEU A 11 -20.01 16.81 13.57
CA LEU A 11 -19.73 16.86 12.13
C LEU A 11 -18.23 16.94 11.83
N VAL A 12 -17.47 17.73 12.60
CA VAL A 12 -16.01 17.85 12.44
C VAL A 12 -15.33 16.50 12.72
N ILE A 13 -15.68 15.84 13.83
CA ILE A 13 -15.12 14.53 14.19
C ILE A 13 -15.50 13.48 13.14
N TYR A 14 -16.75 13.50 12.67
CA TYR A 14 -17.21 12.60 11.62
C TYR A 14 -16.40 12.76 10.33
N GLN A 15 -16.22 14.00 9.87
CA GLN A 15 -15.43 14.29 8.66
C GLN A 15 -13.97 13.82 8.80
N LEU A 16 -13.34 14.10 9.95
CA LEU A 16 -11.96 13.65 10.23
C LEU A 16 -11.87 12.12 10.25
N SER A 17 -12.87 11.44 10.83
CA SER A 17 -12.90 9.98 10.88
C SER A 17 -12.98 9.39 9.47
N MET A 18 -13.88 9.88 8.63
CA MET A 18 -14.03 9.43 7.24
C MET A 18 -12.76 9.67 6.42
N PHE A 19 -12.12 10.82 6.61
CA PHE A 19 -10.85 11.12 5.95
C PHE A 19 -9.74 10.15 6.38
N SER A 20 -9.62 9.87 7.68
CA SER A 20 -8.62 8.91 8.18
C SER A 20 -8.87 7.48 7.71
N LEU A 21 -10.14 7.06 7.60
CA LEU A 21 -10.53 5.73 7.10
C LEU A 21 -10.10 5.52 5.65
N LEU A 22 -9.99 6.58 4.85
CA LEU A 22 -9.51 6.51 3.47
C LEU A 22 -8.00 6.72 3.36
N LEU A 23 -7.43 7.67 4.09
CA LEU A 23 -6.02 8.01 4.01
C LEU A 23 -5.12 6.87 4.48
N VAL A 24 -5.45 6.22 5.60
CA VAL A 24 -4.65 5.14 6.18
C VAL A 24 -4.46 3.96 5.21
N PRO A 25 -5.51 3.37 4.62
CA PRO A 25 -5.33 2.28 3.66
C PRO A 25 -4.63 2.73 2.36
N CYS A 26 -4.85 3.96 1.88
CA CYS A 26 -4.16 4.46 0.69
C CYS A 26 -2.65 4.63 0.93
N TRP A 27 -2.28 5.16 2.09
CA TRP A 27 -0.90 5.26 2.51
C TRP A 27 -0.26 3.88 2.66
N PHE A 28 -0.94 2.97 3.36
CA PHE A 28 -0.45 1.61 3.56
C PHE A 28 -0.28 0.87 2.22
N ALA A 29 -1.24 1.00 1.30
CA ALA A 29 -1.17 0.40 -0.02
C ALA A 29 0.06 0.89 -0.81
N SER A 30 0.29 2.21 -0.81
CA SER A 30 1.42 2.81 -1.52
C SER A 30 2.76 2.39 -0.93
N GLU A 31 2.86 2.38 0.39
CA GLU A 31 4.07 1.94 1.09
C GLU A 31 4.33 0.43 0.90
N LEU A 32 3.27 -0.38 0.82
CA LEU A 32 3.37 -1.80 0.54
C LEU A 32 3.89 -2.04 -0.89
N THR A 33 3.35 -1.34 -1.88
CA THR A 33 3.82 -1.43 -3.27
C THR A 33 5.30 -1.04 -3.37
N ARG A 34 5.69 0.08 -2.76
CA ARG A 34 7.09 0.54 -2.72
C ARG A 34 8.03 -0.50 -2.07
N LYS A 35 7.61 -1.10 -0.96
CA LYS A 35 8.40 -2.17 -0.30
C LYS A 35 8.44 -3.44 -1.15
N SER A 36 7.34 -3.78 -1.82
CA SER A 36 7.26 -4.96 -2.69
C SER A 36 8.22 -4.89 -3.86
N GLU A 37 8.46 -3.70 -4.44
CA GLU A 37 9.43 -3.50 -5.52
C GLU A 37 10.87 -3.77 -5.09
N ASN A 38 11.19 -3.58 -3.81
CA ASN A 38 12.52 -3.83 -3.27
C ASN A 38 12.80 -5.31 -2.94
N ILE A 39 11.75 -6.14 -2.81
CA ILE A 39 11.86 -7.58 -2.52
C ILE A 39 12.71 -8.34 -3.56
N PRO A 40 12.48 -8.23 -4.88
CA PRO A 40 13.28 -8.95 -5.87
C PRO A 40 14.77 -8.55 -5.86
N ILE A 41 15.06 -7.27 -5.54
CA ILE A 41 16.43 -6.75 -5.45
C ILE A 41 17.13 -7.37 -4.24
N ALA A 42 16.49 -7.33 -3.07
CA ALA A 42 17.04 -7.95 -1.85
C ALA A 42 17.20 -9.47 -2.00
N ALA A 43 16.29 -10.14 -2.71
CA ALA A 43 16.40 -11.55 -3.04
C ALA A 43 17.59 -11.85 -3.97
N TYR A 44 17.89 -10.95 -4.93
CA TYR A 44 19.07 -11.08 -5.79
C TYR A 44 20.38 -10.81 -5.05
N GLU A 45 20.40 -9.89 -4.08
CA GLU A 45 21.59 -9.55 -3.28
C GLU A 45 21.97 -10.60 -2.24
N CYS A 46 21.13 -11.62 -2.00
CA CYS A 46 21.49 -12.68 -1.06
C CYS A 46 22.69 -13.51 -1.57
N SER A 47 23.39 -14.21 -0.68
CA SER A 47 24.53 -15.08 -1.04
C SER A 47 24.11 -16.37 -1.77
N TRP A 48 23.24 -16.25 -2.78
CA TRP A 48 22.75 -17.34 -3.62
C TRP A 48 23.79 -17.99 -4.56
N PRO A 49 24.92 -17.36 -4.96
CA PRO A 49 25.91 -18.02 -5.81
C PRO A 49 26.50 -19.29 -5.20
N ASP A 50 26.66 -19.33 -3.88
CA ASP A 50 27.20 -20.47 -3.13
C ASP A 50 26.11 -21.45 -2.64
N ALA A 51 24.84 -21.16 -2.91
CA ALA A 51 23.72 -21.98 -2.48
C ALA A 51 23.51 -23.23 -3.35
N THR A 52 22.68 -24.16 -2.85
CA THR A 52 22.34 -25.41 -3.54
C THR A 52 21.57 -25.15 -4.85
N GLN A 53 21.70 -26.06 -5.82
CA GLN A 53 21.02 -25.94 -7.12
C GLN A 53 19.49 -25.82 -6.98
N THR A 54 18.90 -26.48 -5.98
CA THR A 54 17.47 -26.40 -5.66
C THR A 54 17.09 -24.99 -5.22
N PHE A 55 17.84 -24.42 -4.27
CA PHE A 55 17.63 -23.05 -3.78
C PHE A 55 17.76 -22.01 -4.91
N LYS A 56 18.74 -22.17 -5.80
CA LYS A 56 18.92 -21.27 -6.96
C LYS A 56 17.70 -21.27 -7.88
N LYS A 57 17.13 -22.44 -8.17
CA LYS A 57 15.91 -22.55 -8.99
C LYS A 57 14.74 -21.86 -8.30
N ASP A 58 14.52 -22.17 -7.03
CA ASP A 58 13.42 -21.60 -6.25
C ASP A 58 13.54 -20.07 -6.13
N LEU A 59 14.76 -19.55 -5.96
CA LEU A 59 15.04 -18.12 -5.92
C LEU A 59 14.71 -17.42 -7.25
N ILE A 60 15.08 -18.01 -8.39
CA ILE A 60 14.75 -17.45 -9.71
C ILE A 60 13.23 -17.41 -9.91
N TYR A 61 12.51 -18.47 -9.53
CA TYR A 61 11.05 -18.46 -9.56
C TYR A 61 10.46 -17.40 -8.64
N PHE A 62 11.02 -17.23 -7.44
CA PHE A 62 10.58 -16.21 -6.49
C PHE A 62 10.79 -14.78 -7.03
N ILE A 63 11.98 -14.48 -7.56
CA ILE A 63 12.29 -13.18 -8.18
C ILE A 63 11.35 -12.92 -9.36
N HIS A 64 11.16 -13.90 -10.25
CA HIS A 64 10.27 -13.75 -11.40
C HIS A 64 8.82 -13.45 -11.00
N ARG A 65 8.34 -14.03 -9.89
CA ARG A 65 6.98 -13.79 -9.39
C ARG A 65 6.85 -12.45 -8.65
N THR A 66 7.92 -11.98 -8.00
CA THR A 66 7.95 -10.74 -7.21
C THR A 66 8.31 -9.51 -8.05
N GLN A 67 8.78 -9.69 -9.29
CA GLN A 67 8.94 -8.62 -10.28
C GLN A 67 7.64 -7.91 -10.62
N LYS A 68 6.48 -8.56 -10.43
CA LYS A 68 5.19 -7.89 -10.48
C LYS A 68 4.93 -7.32 -9.09
N PRO A 69 5.00 -5.99 -8.89
CA PRO A 69 4.79 -5.41 -7.58
C PRO A 69 3.41 -5.81 -7.04
N MET A 70 3.33 -6.07 -5.73
CA MET A 70 2.05 -6.28 -5.08
C MET A 70 1.29 -4.95 -5.05
N GLU A 71 0.40 -4.79 -6.02
CA GLU A 71 -0.51 -3.66 -6.13
C GLU A 71 -1.81 -3.98 -5.37
N LEU A 72 -2.15 -3.14 -4.39
CA LEU A 72 -3.43 -3.22 -3.71
C LEU A 72 -4.52 -2.56 -4.56
N LEU A 73 -5.35 -3.40 -5.19
CA LEU A 73 -6.47 -2.97 -6.02
C LEU A 73 -7.76 -2.83 -5.17
N ALA A 74 -8.37 -1.65 -5.17
CA ALA A 74 -9.73 -1.43 -4.69
C ALA A 74 -10.70 -2.17 -5.60
N VAL A 75 -11.41 -3.15 -5.03
CA VAL A 75 -12.45 -3.93 -5.73
C VAL A 75 -11.91 -4.64 -6.98
N GLY A 76 -10.59 -4.80 -7.12
CA GLY A 76 -9.95 -5.42 -8.29
C GLY A 76 -9.80 -4.52 -9.53
N PHE A 77 -10.18 -3.25 -9.47
CA PHE A 77 -10.17 -2.35 -10.64
C PHE A 77 -9.38 -1.06 -10.44
N PHE A 78 -9.39 -0.49 -9.23
CA PHE A 78 -8.75 0.80 -8.98
C PHE A 78 -7.45 0.62 -8.22
N HIS A 79 -6.35 1.13 -8.77
CA HIS A 79 -5.09 1.19 -8.04
C HIS A 79 -5.25 2.16 -6.86
N ILE A 80 -5.26 1.64 -5.64
CA ILE A 80 -5.32 2.47 -4.44
C ILE A 80 -3.91 3.00 -4.20
N SER A 81 -3.62 4.21 -4.67
CA SER A 81 -2.42 4.94 -4.28
C SER A 81 -2.79 6.24 -3.56
N VAL A 82 -1.82 6.79 -2.81
CA VAL A 82 -1.93 8.14 -2.23
C VAL A 82 -2.21 9.17 -3.33
N GLU A 83 -1.71 8.97 -4.56
CA GLU A 83 -2.02 9.83 -5.71
C GLU A 83 -3.51 9.82 -6.07
N THR A 84 -4.15 8.64 -6.09
CA THR A 84 -5.61 8.53 -6.31
C THR A 84 -6.39 9.25 -5.21
N PHE A 85 -5.94 9.15 -3.96
CA PHE A 85 -6.56 9.85 -2.85
C PHE A 85 -6.41 11.37 -2.97
N VAL A 86 -5.21 11.86 -3.30
CA VAL A 86 -4.95 13.29 -3.53
C VAL A 86 -5.83 13.82 -4.66
N MET A 87 -5.89 13.09 -5.78
CA MET A 87 -6.74 13.44 -6.93
C MET A 87 -8.22 13.58 -6.53
N VAL A 88 -8.76 12.66 -5.72
CA VAL A 88 -10.15 12.73 -5.25
C VAL A 88 -10.38 13.86 -4.26
N SER A 89 -9.38 14.18 -3.42
CA SER A 89 -9.47 15.27 -2.44
C SER A 89 -9.29 16.67 -3.01
N GLU A 90 -8.76 16.79 -4.23
CA GLU A 90 -8.60 18.07 -4.93
C GLU A 90 -9.83 18.49 -5.75
N PHE A 91 -10.89 17.66 -5.81
CA PHE A 91 -12.22 18.04 -6.31
C PHE A 91 -13.14 18.52 -5.19
#